data_AF-A0A7U0GMR1-F1
#
_entry.id   AF-A0A7U0GMR1-F1
#
_cell.length_a   1.000
_cell.length_b   1.000
_cell.length_c   1.000
_cell.angle_alpha   90.00
_cell.angle_beta   90.00
_cell.angle_gamma   90.00
#
_symmetry.space_group_name_H-M   'P 1'
#
loop_
_entity.id
_entity.type
_entity.pdbx_description
1 polymer ?
#
loop_
_entity_poly.entity_id
_entity_poly.type
_entity_poly.pdbx_seq_one_letter_code
_entity_poly.pdbx_strand_id
1 'polypeptide(L)' 'MIMTEEEAMILLLYKECDSVEFKKFNTNVEEATSFTRLANKPNFESNYDENLGVLNWFTSKHKNIDVVAFLKRGENN' A
#
# COMPACT_ATOMS: atom_id res chain seq x y z
N MET A 1 1.35 -12.97 26.47
CA MET A 1 1.71 -11.89 25.53
C MET A 1 0.46 -11.62 24.69
N ILE A 2 -0.04 -10.38 24.66
CA ILE A 2 -1.24 -10.01 23.88
C ILE A 2 -0.73 -9.48 22.53
N MET A 3 -1.21 -10.08 21.45
CA MET A 3 -0.85 -9.73 20.07
C MET A 3 -1.58 -8.44 19.67
N THR A 4 -0.91 -7.54 18.97
CA THR A 4 -1.52 -6.29 18.47
C THR A 4 -2.38 -6.55 17.23
N GLU A 5 -3.29 -5.62 16.89
CA GLU A 5 -4.11 -5.72 15.66
C GLU A 5 -3.25 -5.83 14.40
N GLU A 6 -2.13 -5.12 14.36
CA GLU A 6 -1.18 -5.11 13.24
C GLU A 6 -0.47 -6.46 13.11
N GLU A 7 -0.06 -7.05 14.24
CA GLU A 7 0.55 -8.38 14.29
C GLU A 7 -0.44 -9.49 13.89
N ALA A 8 -1.71 -9.36 14.29
CA ALA A 8 -2.77 -10.30 13.92
C ALA A 8 -3.08 -10.25 12.42
N MET A 9 -3.10 -9.06 11.83
CA MET A 9 -3.39 -8.84 10.41
C MET A 9 -2.25 -9.36 9.51
N ILE A 10 -1.00 -9.13 9.91
CA ILE A 10 0.17 -9.70 9.22
C ILE A 10 0.12 -11.22 9.27
N LEU A 11 -0.19 -11.83 10.42
CA LEU A 11 -0.27 -13.29 10.56
C LEU A 11 -1.36 -13.92 9.66
N LEU A 12 -2.47 -13.21 9.46
CA LEU A 12 -3.58 -13.60 8.58
C LEU A 12 -3.20 -13.52 7.09
N LEU A 13 -2.55 -12.44 6.66
CA LEU A 13 -2.05 -12.29 5.27
C LEU A 13 -1.01 -13.36 4.90
N TYR A 14 -0.17 -13.74 5.86
CA TYR A 14 0.83 -14.78 5.69
C TYR A 14 0.28 -16.21 5.59
N LYS A 15 -0.90 -16.46 6.14
CA LYS A 15 -1.54 -17.77 6.12
C LYS A 15 -2.39 -18.01 4.87
N GLU A 16 -2.92 -16.97 4.24
CA GLU A 16 -4.11 -17.08 3.37
C GLU A 16 -3.99 -16.48 1.96
N CYS A 17 -2.90 -15.76 1.62
CA CYS A 17 -2.88 -15.07 0.31
C CYS A 17 -2.67 -16.01 -0.89
N ASP A 18 -3.79 -16.45 -1.47
CA ASP A 18 -3.94 -17.07 -2.79
C ASP A 18 -4.58 -16.14 -3.86
N SER A 19 -5.14 -14.96 -3.50
CA SER A 19 -5.71 -13.99 -4.46
C SER A 19 -5.69 -12.52 -3.97
N VAL A 20 -6.01 -11.57 -4.85
CA VAL A 20 -5.86 -10.11 -4.70
C VAL A 20 -7.21 -9.39 -4.59
N GLU A 21 -7.33 -8.42 -3.68
CA GLU A 21 -8.53 -7.56 -3.54
C GLU A 21 -8.15 -6.06 -3.63
N PHE A 22 -8.91 -5.28 -4.41
CA PHE A 22 -8.69 -3.84 -4.57
C PHE A 22 -9.77 -3.06 -3.84
N LYS A 23 -9.40 -2.27 -2.84
CA LYS A 23 -10.32 -1.36 -2.13
C LYS A 23 -9.86 0.08 -2.30
N LYS A 24 -10.77 0.93 -2.80
CA LYS A 24 -10.52 2.36 -2.94
C LYS A 24 -10.83 3.06 -1.61
N PHE A 25 -9.79 3.41 -0.88
CA PHE A 25 -9.89 4.27 0.30
C PHE A 25 -9.36 5.66 -0.05
N ASN A 26 -10.08 6.71 0.36
CA ASN A 26 -9.50 8.06 0.38
C ASN A 26 -8.61 8.12 1.62
N THR A 27 -7.31 8.26 1.40
CA THR A 27 -6.29 8.22 2.45
C THR A 27 -5.22 9.26 2.11
N ASN A 28 -4.56 9.82 3.12
CA ASN A 28 -3.49 10.81 2.93
C ASN A 28 -2.12 10.14 2.67
N VAL A 29 -1.10 10.92 2.31
CA VAL A 29 0.27 10.41 2.02
C VAL A 29 0.87 9.63 3.19
N GLU A 30 0.67 10.09 4.43
CA GLU A 30 1.21 9.46 5.63
C GLU A 30 0.58 8.09 5.87
N GLU A 31 -0.74 7.99 5.72
CA GLU A 31 -1.49 6.75 5.81
C GLU A 31 -1.14 5.79 4.66
N ALA A 32 -1.02 6.27 3.43
CA ALA A 32 -0.59 5.47 2.29
C ALA A 32 0.83 4.90 2.49
N THR A 33 1.74 5.72 3.04
CA THR A 33 3.09 5.30 3.39
C THR A 33 3.07 4.25 4.49
N SER A 34 2.26 4.46 5.54
CA SER A 34 2.14 3.54 6.68
C SER A 34 1.51 2.20 6.27
N PHE A 35 0.47 2.21 5.44
CA PHE A 35 -0.11 1.01 4.85
C PHE A 35 0.92 0.24 4.02
N THR A 36 1.69 0.94 3.20
CA THR A 36 2.71 0.29 2.35
C THR A 36 3.88 -0.26 3.18
N ARG A 37 4.15 0.30 4.37
CA ARG A 37 5.13 -0.23 5.33
C ARG A 37 4.74 -1.59 5.90
N LEU A 38 3.45 -1.96 5.88
CA LEU A 38 2.96 -3.21 6.45
C LEU A 38 3.59 -4.45 5.81
N ALA A 39 3.94 -4.37 4.51
CA ALA A 39 4.69 -5.44 3.86
C ALA A 39 6.21 -5.32 4.08
N ASN A 40 6.78 -4.16 3.76
CA ASN A 40 8.22 -3.86 3.78
C ASN A 40 8.45 -2.35 3.58
N LYS A 41 9.70 -1.90 3.51
CA LYS A 41 10.05 -0.50 3.18
C LYS A 41 9.32 -0.02 1.91
N PRO A 42 8.51 1.05 1.99
CA PRO A 42 7.85 1.63 0.83
C PRO A 42 8.84 2.19 -0.16
N ASN A 43 8.55 1.97 -1.44
CA ASN A 43 9.16 2.66 -2.56
C ASN A 43 8.15 3.63 -3.16
N PHE A 44 8.57 4.86 -3.47
CA PHE A 44 7.71 5.84 -4.12
C PHE A 44 7.93 5.79 -5.63
N GLU A 45 6.84 5.75 -6.38
CA GLU A 45 6.84 5.68 -7.84
C GLU A 45 5.92 6.76 -8.42
N SER A 46 6.30 7.24 -9.61
CA SER A 46 5.59 8.28 -10.33
C SER A 46 5.62 8.01 -11.82
N ASN A 47 4.49 8.20 -12.50
CA ASN A 47 4.39 8.12 -13.95
C ASN A 47 3.44 9.19 -14.50
N TYR A 48 3.73 9.68 -15.69
CA TYR A 48 2.88 10.61 -16.41
C TYR A 48 2.04 9.86 -17.45
N ASP A 49 0.73 10.01 -17.36
CA ASP A 49 -0.24 9.53 -18.35
C ASP A 49 -0.88 10.74 -19.05
N GLU A 50 -0.99 10.72 -20.38
CA GLU A 50 -1.51 11.86 -21.16
C GLU A 50 -2.99 12.18 -20.84
N ASN A 51 -3.76 11.21 -20.37
CA ASN A 51 -5.18 11.37 -19.98
C ASN A 51 -5.35 11.58 -18.47
N LEU A 52 -4.49 10.95 -17.67
CA LEU A 52 -4.57 10.86 -16.20
C LEU A 52 -3.49 11.68 -15.47
N GLY A 53 -2.67 12.45 -16.18
CA GLY A 53 -1.65 13.34 -15.61
C GLY A 53 -0.61 12.57 -14.79
N VAL A 54 -0.01 13.25 -13.81
CA VAL A 54 0.94 12.61 -12.89
C VAL A 54 0.20 11.67 -11.94
N LEU A 55 0.51 10.39 -12.03
CA LEU A 55 0.11 9.32 -11.13
C LEU A 55 1.26 9.05 -10.18
N ASN A 56 0.99 9.05 -8.87
CA ASN A 56 1.95 8.75 -7.82
C ASN A 56 1.44 7.60 -6.97
N TRP A 57 2.31 6.69 -6.56
CA TRP A 57 1.94 5.58 -5.69
C TRP A 57 3.13 5.09 -4.86
N PHE A 58 2.82 4.37 -3.78
CA PHE A 58 3.79 3.60 -3.03
C PHE A 58 3.68 2.13 -3.37
N THR A 59 4.82 1.44 -3.49
CA THR A 59 4.90 -0.01 -3.61
C THR A 59 5.71 -0.61 -2.48
N SER A 60 5.39 -1.83 -2.10
CA SER A 60 6.20 -2.62 -1.18
C SER A 60 5.97 -4.11 -1.40
N LYS A 61 7.03 -4.89 -1.25
CA LYS A 61 7.01 -6.34 -1.49
C LYS A 61 7.59 -7.10 -0.32
N HIS A 62 6.87 -8.14 0.09
CA HIS A 62 7.36 -9.13 1.06
C HIS A 62 6.98 -10.54 0.62
N LYS A 63 7.97 -11.32 0.15
CA LYS A 63 7.77 -12.68 -0.39
C LYS A 63 6.70 -12.68 -1.50
N ASN A 64 5.55 -13.30 -1.27
CA ASN A 64 4.40 -13.41 -2.18
C ASN A 64 3.35 -12.29 -2.01
N ILE A 65 3.61 -11.31 -1.15
CA ILE A 65 2.72 -10.18 -0.89
C ILE A 65 3.27 -8.95 -1.60
N ASP A 66 2.48 -8.40 -2.51
CA ASP A 66 2.71 -7.11 -3.15
C ASP A 66 1.65 -6.10 -2.66
N VAL A 67 2.10 -4.96 -2.16
CA VAL A 67 1.24 -3.87 -1.66
C VAL A 67 1.46 -2.65 -2.54
N VAL A 68 0.36 -2.07 -3.03
CA VAL A 68 0.36 -0.87 -3.86
C VAL A 68 -0.67 0.13 -3.33
N ALA A 69 -0.27 1.38 -3.14
CA ALA A 69 -1.14 2.46 -2.66
C ALA A 69 -1.04 3.69 -3.58
N PHE A 70 -2.09 3.96 -4.35
CA PHE A 70 -2.16 5.13 -5.23
C PHE A 70 -2.51 6.40 -4.48
N LEU A 71 -1.79 7.50 -4.76
CA LEU A 71 -2.07 8.82 -4.23
C LEU A 71 -3.11 9.54 -5.09
N LYS A 72 -3.96 10.32 -4.42
CA LYS A 72 -4.93 11.18 -5.09
C LYS A 72 -4.20 12.34 -5.77
N ARG A 73 -4.65 12.69 -6.98
CA ARG A 73 -4.19 13.91 -7.68
C ARG A 73 -4.27 15.12 -6.73
N GLY A 74 -3.13 15.77 -6.49
CA GLY A 74 -3.02 17.00 -5.69
C GLY A 74 -2.46 16.82 -4.27
N GLU A 75 -2.26 15.59 -3.79
CA GLU A 75 -1.63 15.34 -2.47
C GLU A 75 -0.10 15.19 -2.55
N ASN A 76 0.56 15.93 -3.44
CA ASN A 76 1.99 15.81 -3.73
C ASN A 76 2.89 16.68 -2.82
N ASN A 77 2.42 17.07 -1.63
CA ASN A 77 3.14 18.02 -0.76
C ASN A 77 3.86 17.31 0.39
#